data_AF-A0A1V9YAI2-F1
#
_entry.id   AF-A0A1V9YAI2-F1
#
_cell.length_a   1.000
_cell.length_b   1.000
_cell.length_c   1.000
_cell.angle_alpha   90.00
_cell.angle_beta   90.00
_cell.angle_gamma   90.00
#
_symmetry.space_group_name_H-M   'P 1'
#
loop_
_entity.id
_entity.type
_entity.pdbx_description
1 polymer ?
#
loop_
_entity_poly.entity_id
_entity_poly.type
_entity_poly.pdbx_seq_one_letter_code
_entity_poly.pdbx_strand_id
1 'polypeptide(L)'
;MKLLWLCVVANAVGVALGMDLLDAAAKQCTCANDCPQLTCYENSCSPTGYCLYKQKPTGSKCPGQSCTNGGVCDDDNNDTCNEKAECISAFKPSTTMCRPSAGQCDVAEYCTGTGGSCPADKYAPDTTECTGTCNGGACDGLDKCDGFGHCIDVYLPSTTVCRKSVGECDVAETCTGTSGQCPVDTFAAATVKCTGKSNGGACDSQDYCDGKGNCVDVYLPSTTVCRAVVWDLPHRCVRLVVDDVYWHL
;
A
#
# COMPACT_ATOMS: atom_id res chain seq x y z
N MET A 1 15.79 35.29 -9.10
CA MET A 1 16.71 34.48 -9.91
C MET A 1 17.23 33.33 -9.06
N LYS A 2 17.20 32.08 -9.54
CA LYS A 2 17.86 30.95 -8.87
C LYS A 2 19.37 31.08 -9.09
N LEU A 3 20.15 31.05 -8.02
CA LEU A 3 21.59 30.82 -8.07
C LEU A 3 21.84 29.46 -7.43
N LEU A 4 22.18 28.47 -8.27
CA LEU A 4 22.67 27.18 -7.79
C LEU A 4 23.97 27.42 -7.04
N TRP A 5 24.05 26.92 -5.80
CA TRP A 5 25.32 26.76 -5.11
C TRP A 5 26.08 25.58 -5.73
N LEU A 6 26.87 25.88 -6.75
CA LEU A 6 28.00 25.05 -7.14
C LEU A 6 29.02 25.11 -6.00
N CYS A 7 29.27 23.98 -5.32
CA CYS A 7 30.39 23.85 -4.40
C CYS A 7 31.70 23.91 -5.18
N VAL A 8 32.25 25.12 -5.34
CA VAL A 8 33.63 25.33 -5.77
C VAL A 8 34.54 24.84 -4.64
N VAL A 9 35.28 23.75 -4.92
CA VAL A 9 36.10 23.05 -3.93
C VAL A 9 37.40 23.81 -3.70
N ALA A 10 37.44 24.69 -2.69
CA ALA A 10 38.68 25.32 -2.22
C ALA A 10 38.55 25.92 -0.80
N ASN A 11 38.72 25.10 0.25
CA ASN A 11 39.75 25.31 1.29
C ASN A 11 39.67 24.33 2.48
N ALA A 12 40.78 23.65 2.72
CA ALA A 12 41.40 23.31 4.00
C ALA A 12 40.50 23.16 5.26
N VAL A 13 40.04 21.92 5.54
CA VAL A 13 40.24 21.27 6.86
C VAL A 13 40.51 19.78 6.62
N GLY A 14 41.79 19.40 6.59
CA GLY A 14 42.24 18.00 6.52
C GLY A 14 43.12 17.66 7.71
N VAL A 15 42.52 17.14 8.78
CA VAL A 15 43.18 16.66 10.01
C VAL A 15 42.38 15.42 10.43
N ALA A 16 42.68 14.19 10.00
CA ALA A 16 43.75 13.32 10.49
C ALA A 16 43.73 12.01 9.66
N LEU A 17 44.81 11.25 9.42
CA LEU A 17 46.23 11.38 9.74
C LEU A 17 47.03 10.81 8.55
N GLY A 18 48.12 11.47 8.15
CA GLY A 18 49.08 10.95 7.16
C GLY A 18 50.29 11.87 7.08
N MET A 19 51.50 11.32 7.26
CA MET A 19 52.73 12.06 6.96
C MET A 19 52.86 12.14 5.44
N ASP A 20 53.19 13.31 4.90
CA ASP A 20 53.56 13.40 3.48
C ASP A 20 54.83 12.55 3.25
N LEU A 21 55.01 12.04 2.04
CA LEU A 21 56.11 11.14 1.67
C LEU A 21 57.48 11.77 1.99
N LEU A 22 57.57 13.10 1.90
CA LEU A 22 58.75 13.90 2.26
C LEU A 22 59.05 13.83 3.76
N ASP A 23 58.05 14.04 4.62
CA ASP A 23 58.19 13.95 6.08
C ASP A 23 58.51 12.53 6.52
N ALA A 24 57.90 11.54 5.87
CA ALA A 24 58.15 10.12 6.12
C ALA A 24 59.60 9.74 5.73
N ALA A 25 60.10 10.21 4.59
CA ALA A 25 61.48 9.98 4.16
C ALA A 25 62.53 10.71 5.02
N ALA A 26 62.18 11.86 5.60
CA ALA A 26 63.03 12.59 6.54
C ALA A 26 63.21 11.89 7.90
N LYS A 27 62.42 10.84 8.19
CA LYS A 27 62.52 10.08 9.43
C LYS A 27 63.84 9.30 9.51
N GLN A 28 64.56 9.50 10.61
CA GLN A 28 65.73 8.69 10.94
C GLN A 28 65.34 7.26 11.33
N CYS A 29 66.15 6.29 10.92
CA CYS A 29 65.95 4.88 11.16
C CYS A 29 67.27 4.15 11.44
N THR A 30 67.17 3.01 12.11
CA THR A 30 68.22 2.00 12.28
C THR A 30 67.83 0.67 11.61
N CYS A 31 66.53 0.42 11.46
CA CYS A 31 65.96 -0.69 10.72
C CYS A 31 64.66 -0.26 10.01
N ALA A 32 64.12 -1.11 9.11
CA ALA A 32 62.91 -0.78 8.35
C ALA A 32 61.67 -0.54 9.23
N ASN A 33 61.60 -1.17 10.42
CA ASN A 33 60.47 -1.02 11.34
C ASN A 33 60.41 0.35 12.04
N ASP A 34 61.51 1.12 12.02
CA ASP A 34 61.53 2.50 12.54
C ASP A 34 60.81 3.48 11.60
N CYS A 35 60.57 3.06 10.35
CA CYS A 35 59.95 3.87 9.31
C CYS A 35 58.42 3.81 9.39
N PRO A 36 57.71 4.96 9.32
CA PRO A 36 56.26 5.00 9.20
C PRO A 36 55.75 4.10 8.08
N GLN A 37 54.66 3.38 8.33
CA GLN A 37 54.00 2.60 7.29
C GLN A 37 53.16 3.54 6.43
N LEU A 38 53.32 3.45 5.11
CA LEU A 38 52.51 4.15 4.13
C LEU A 38 51.82 3.10 3.25
N THR A 39 50.49 3.12 3.20
CA THR A 39 49.62 2.06 2.68
C THR A 39 50.10 1.45 1.35
N CYS A 40 50.46 2.30 0.38
CA CYS A 40 50.87 1.88 -0.97
C CYS A 40 52.37 2.00 -1.25
N TYR A 41 53.21 1.99 -0.21
CA TYR A 41 54.67 1.94 -0.34
C TYR A 41 55.27 0.78 0.47
N GLU A 42 56.35 0.23 -0.05
CA GLU A 42 57.30 -0.59 0.70
C GLU A 42 58.35 0.35 1.32
N ASN A 43 58.72 0.11 2.58
CA ASN A 43 59.72 0.93 3.28
C ASN A 43 60.99 0.13 3.60
N SER A 44 62.10 0.86 3.72
CA SER A 44 63.40 0.32 4.09
C SER A 44 64.25 1.41 4.74
N CYS A 45 65.30 1.04 5.47
CA CYS A 45 66.24 2.01 6.03
C CYS A 45 67.47 2.15 5.12
N SER A 46 67.79 3.38 4.73
CA SER A 46 69.00 3.72 3.96
C SER A 46 70.27 3.42 4.75
N PRO A 47 71.40 3.07 4.09
CA PRO A 47 72.73 3.12 4.72
C PRO A 47 73.10 4.47 5.33
N THR A 48 72.42 5.56 4.95
CA THR A 48 72.59 6.90 5.54
C THR A 48 71.74 7.14 6.81
N GLY A 49 70.95 6.15 7.26
CA GLY A 49 70.13 6.24 8.48
C GLY A 49 68.79 6.95 8.31
N TYR A 50 68.23 7.01 7.08
CA TYR A 50 66.95 7.65 6.77
C TYR A 50 66.02 6.71 6.01
N CYS A 51 64.71 6.90 6.16
CA CYS A 51 63.70 6.05 5.55
C CYS A 51 63.62 6.22 4.02
N LEU A 52 63.61 5.10 3.31
CA LEU A 52 63.41 5.04 1.87
C LEU A 52 62.07 4.36 1.57
N TYR A 53 61.33 4.93 0.63
CA TYR A 53 60.03 4.44 0.20
C TYR A 53 60.04 4.11 -1.29
N LYS A 54 59.47 2.96 -1.64
CA LYS A 54 59.24 2.54 -3.02
C LYS A 54 57.75 2.25 -3.20
N GLN A 55 57.15 2.82 -4.23
CA GLN A 55 55.74 2.56 -4.54
C GLN A 55 55.51 1.05 -4.79
N LYS A 56 54.48 0.49 -4.15
CA LYS A 56 54.03 -0.89 -4.40
C LYS A 56 53.50 -1.01 -5.84
N PRO A 57 53.64 -2.18 -6.50
CA PRO A 57 53.06 -2.39 -7.83
C PRO A 57 51.56 -2.08 -7.87
N THR A 58 51.09 -1.50 -8.98
CA THR A 58 49.65 -1.29 -9.24
C THR A 58 48.90 -2.61 -9.06
N GLY A 59 47.77 -2.59 -8.33
CA GLY A 59 47.00 -3.78 -7.97
C GLY A 59 47.42 -4.45 -6.66
N SER A 60 48.46 -3.97 -5.97
CA SER A 60 48.81 -4.45 -4.62
C SER A 60 47.68 -4.19 -3.64
N LYS A 61 47.32 -5.18 -2.80
CA LYS A 61 46.21 -5.05 -1.84
C LYS A 61 46.50 -4.02 -0.74
N CYS A 62 45.48 -3.26 -0.37
CA CYS A 62 45.54 -2.29 0.74
C CYS A 62 44.26 -2.32 1.61
N PRO A 63 43.94 -3.45 2.29
CA PRO A 63 42.57 -3.69 2.74
C PRO A 63 42.01 -2.70 3.77
N GLY A 64 40.86 -2.10 3.49
CA GLY A 64 40.18 -1.16 4.40
C GLY A 64 41.00 0.10 4.69
N GLN A 65 41.78 0.54 3.70
CA GLN A 65 42.63 1.75 3.77
C GLN A 65 42.27 2.76 2.66
N SER A 66 41.12 2.59 2.01
CA SER A 66 40.65 3.47 0.94
C SER A 66 39.85 4.66 1.51
N CYS A 67 39.20 5.45 0.65
CA CYS A 67 38.37 6.58 1.08
C CYS A 67 36.91 6.20 1.41
N THR A 68 36.47 4.99 1.06
CA THR A 68 35.23 4.37 1.55
C THR A 68 35.63 3.13 2.32
N ASN A 69 35.33 3.08 3.61
CA ASN A 69 35.58 1.88 4.42
C ASN A 69 34.35 1.61 5.29
N GLY A 70 34.05 0.33 5.52
CA GLY A 70 33.00 -0.08 6.47
C GLY A 70 31.56 0.14 6.00
N GLY A 71 31.33 0.53 4.75
CA GLY A 71 29.98 0.47 4.15
C GLY A 71 29.56 -0.98 3.86
N VAL A 72 28.26 -1.30 3.94
CA VAL A 72 27.79 -2.68 3.70
C VAL A 72 28.03 -3.19 2.27
N CYS A 73 28.28 -2.28 1.32
CA CYS A 73 28.66 -2.55 -0.06
C CYS A 73 30.14 -2.33 -0.36
N ASP A 74 30.95 -1.90 0.62
CA ASP A 74 32.42 -1.90 0.48
C ASP A 74 32.93 -3.33 0.45
N ASP A 75 34.00 -3.55 -0.30
CA ASP A 75 34.76 -4.79 -0.26
C ASP A 75 36.18 -4.52 0.22
N ASP A 76 36.29 -4.04 1.47
CA ASP A 76 37.54 -3.62 2.14
C ASP A 76 38.69 -4.62 1.87
N ASN A 77 38.42 -5.93 1.91
CA ASN A 77 39.39 -7.01 1.65
C ASN A 77 40.06 -6.93 0.27
N ASN A 78 39.44 -6.24 -0.68
CA ASN A 78 39.81 -6.23 -2.08
C ASN A 78 40.37 -4.90 -2.60
N ASP A 79 40.41 -3.84 -1.78
CA ASP A 79 41.05 -2.56 -2.08
C ASP A 79 42.46 -2.71 -2.66
N THR A 80 42.84 -1.84 -3.60
CA THR A 80 44.15 -1.93 -4.30
C THR A 80 44.85 -0.59 -4.48
N CYS A 81 46.18 -0.62 -4.59
CA CYS A 81 46.99 0.54 -4.91
C CYS A 81 46.97 0.87 -6.40
N ASN A 82 46.77 2.15 -6.75
CA ASN A 82 46.81 2.64 -8.12
C ASN A 82 48.22 3.17 -8.53
N GLU A 83 48.33 3.65 -9.77
CA GLU A 83 49.58 4.20 -10.33
C GLU A 83 50.11 5.46 -9.62
N LYS A 84 49.31 6.12 -8.77
CA LYS A 84 49.69 7.28 -7.96
C LYS A 84 50.03 6.91 -6.51
N ALA A 85 50.05 5.62 -6.17
CA ALA A 85 50.16 5.12 -4.80
C ALA A 85 48.99 5.54 -3.89
N GLU A 86 47.80 5.76 -4.45
CA GLU A 86 46.57 5.94 -3.71
C GLU A 86 45.90 4.56 -3.53
N CYS A 87 45.35 4.28 -2.35
CA CYS A 87 44.51 3.09 -2.15
C CYS A 87 43.10 3.37 -2.67
N ILE A 88 42.68 2.63 -3.69
CA ILE A 88 41.36 2.74 -4.31
C ILE A 88 40.44 1.62 -3.85
N SER A 89 39.19 2.00 -3.57
CA SER A 89 38.15 1.12 -3.05
C SER A 89 37.78 -0.01 -4.02
N ALA A 90 37.54 -1.20 -3.48
CA ALA A 90 36.80 -2.25 -4.17
C ALA A 90 35.35 -2.30 -3.66
N PHE A 91 34.39 -2.57 -4.55
CA PHE A 91 32.96 -2.60 -4.20
C PHE A 91 32.34 -3.97 -4.47
N LYS A 92 31.39 -4.37 -3.61
CA LYS A 92 30.62 -5.59 -3.81
C LYS A 92 29.79 -5.50 -5.12
N PRO A 93 29.66 -6.59 -5.89
CA PRO A 93 28.97 -6.57 -7.17
C PRO A 93 27.48 -6.25 -7.01
N SER A 94 26.85 -5.76 -8.08
CA SER A 94 25.45 -5.30 -8.05
C SER A 94 24.39 -6.39 -7.88
N THR A 95 24.82 -7.64 -7.74
CA THR A 95 23.99 -8.78 -7.31
C THR A 95 23.99 -8.98 -5.80
N THR A 96 24.76 -8.19 -5.04
CA THR A 96 24.85 -8.29 -3.58
C THR A 96 23.70 -7.51 -2.94
N MET A 97 22.75 -8.21 -2.34
CA MET A 97 21.68 -7.59 -1.54
C MET A 97 22.29 -6.95 -0.29
N CYS A 98 21.99 -5.67 -0.05
CA CYS A 98 22.50 -4.90 1.08
C CYS A 98 21.41 -4.47 2.08
N ARG A 99 20.15 -4.45 1.66
CA ARG A 99 18.97 -4.38 2.54
C ARG A 99 17.91 -5.36 2.04
N PRO A 100 17.39 -6.28 2.87
CA PRO A 100 16.23 -7.09 2.51
C PRO A 100 14.96 -6.24 2.52
N SER A 101 13.95 -6.64 1.74
CA SER A 101 12.61 -6.08 1.84
C SER A 101 11.97 -6.44 3.21
N ALA A 102 11.31 -5.46 3.82
CA ALA A 102 10.58 -5.58 5.09
C ALA A 102 9.10 -5.97 4.92
N GLY A 103 8.58 -6.09 3.70
CA GLY A 103 7.17 -6.44 3.46
C GLY A 103 6.73 -6.35 2.00
N GLN A 104 5.45 -6.62 1.73
CA GLN A 104 4.88 -6.63 0.37
C GLN A 104 5.08 -5.33 -0.40
N CYS A 105 5.12 -4.20 0.31
CA CYS A 105 5.25 -2.85 -0.28
C CYS A 105 6.67 -2.28 -0.24
N ASP A 106 7.67 -3.12 0.01
CA ASP A 106 9.07 -2.72 0.14
C ASP A 106 9.97 -3.50 -0.83
N VAL A 107 10.99 -2.85 -1.41
CA VAL A 107 11.87 -3.43 -2.44
C VAL A 107 13.28 -3.59 -1.89
N ALA A 108 13.84 -4.79 -1.98
CA ALA A 108 15.20 -5.05 -1.51
C ALA A 108 16.26 -4.27 -2.33
N GLU A 109 17.17 -3.57 -1.64
CA GLU A 109 18.31 -2.91 -2.26
C GLU A 109 19.49 -3.84 -2.46
N TYR A 110 20.16 -3.61 -3.58
CA TYR A 110 21.41 -4.24 -3.97
C TYR A 110 22.48 -3.17 -4.12
N CYS A 111 23.74 -3.55 -3.88
CA CYS A 111 24.89 -2.69 -4.09
C CYS A 111 24.94 -2.17 -5.54
N THR A 112 25.59 -1.02 -5.76
CA THR A 112 25.71 -0.48 -7.13
C THR A 112 26.87 -1.07 -7.92
N GLY A 113 27.82 -1.74 -7.26
CA GLY A 113 29.14 -2.07 -7.82
C GLY A 113 30.08 -0.85 -7.96
N THR A 114 29.70 0.32 -7.45
CA THR A 114 30.39 1.60 -7.65
C THR A 114 30.47 2.48 -6.39
N GLY A 115 30.02 1.99 -5.24
CA GLY A 115 30.07 2.71 -3.96
C GLY A 115 29.89 1.78 -2.76
N GLY A 116 30.48 2.17 -1.62
CA GLY A 116 30.49 1.37 -0.39
C GLY A 116 29.17 1.38 0.39
N SER A 117 28.30 2.36 0.16
CA SER A 117 26.98 2.44 0.80
C SER A 117 25.92 1.64 0.04
N CYS A 118 24.99 1.04 0.77
CA CYS A 118 23.72 0.59 0.19
C CYS A 118 22.95 1.80 -0.39
N PRO A 119 22.23 1.66 -1.51
CA PRO A 119 21.32 2.70 -2.00
C PRO A 119 20.29 3.13 -0.94
N ALA A 120 19.67 4.29 -1.17
CA ALA A 120 18.52 4.72 -0.39
C ALA A 120 17.35 3.74 -0.55
N ASP A 121 16.62 3.54 0.53
CA ASP A 121 15.43 2.68 0.66
C ASP A 121 14.35 3.04 -0.38
N LYS A 122 13.83 2.04 -1.09
CA LYS A 122 12.81 2.17 -2.13
C LYS A 122 11.61 1.27 -1.86
N TYR A 123 10.45 1.89 -1.95
CA TYR A 123 9.17 1.20 -1.81
C TYR A 123 8.60 0.75 -3.15
N ALA A 124 7.71 -0.23 -3.08
CA ALA A 124 6.94 -0.68 -4.24
C ALA A 124 5.96 0.43 -4.70
N PRO A 125 5.71 0.58 -6.01
CA PRO A 125 4.81 1.61 -6.52
C PRO A 125 3.36 1.41 -6.04
N ASP A 126 2.58 2.49 -6.09
CA ASP A 126 1.15 2.56 -5.72
C ASP A 126 0.21 1.64 -6.54
N THR A 127 0.74 0.99 -7.57
CA THR A 127 0.03 0.00 -8.39
C THR A 127 0.21 -1.43 -7.89
N THR A 128 1.24 -1.69 -7.07
CA THR A 128 1.56 -3.01 -6.51
C THR A 128 0.46 -3.49 -5.58
N GLU A 129 0.02 -4.74 -5.79
CA GLU A 129 -0.97 -5.42 -4.96
C GLU A 129 -0.35 -5.92 -3.65
N CYS A 130 -1.11 -5.84 -2.57
CA CYS A 130 -0.70 -6.30 -1.24
C CYS A 130 -1.90 -6.93 -0.50
N THR A 131 -1.74 -7.19 0.80
CA THR A 131 -2.80 -7.74 1.66
C THR A 131 -2.93 -6.85 2.88
N GLY A 132 -4.03 -6.10 2.95
CA GLY A 132 -4.32 -5.12 3.99
C GLY A 132 -4.84 -5.77 5.27
N THR A 133 -5.57 -4.98 6.07
CA THR A 133 -6.15 -5.41 7.35
C THR A 133 -7.60 -5.90 7.21
N CYS A 134 -8.37 -5.26 6.32
CA CYS A 134 -9.73 -5.63 5.97
C CYS A 134 -9.70 -6.55 4.76
N ASN A 135 -10.10 -7.82 4.90
CA ASN A 135 -10.07 -8.79 3.81
C ASN A 135 -11.36 -9.64 3.76
N GLY A 136 -11.76 -10.06 2.57
CA GLY A 136 -12.76 -11.12 2.32
C GLY A 136 -14.23 -10.74 2.46
N GLY A 137 -14.55 -9.46 2.58
CA GLY A 137 -15.93 -8.97 2.60
C GLY A 137 -16.50 -8.72 1.19
N ALA A 138 -17.83 -8.62 1.06
CA ALA A 138 -18.49 -8.41 -0.25
C ALA A 138 -18.28 -7.01 -0.88
N CYS A 139 -17.70 -6.07 -0.12
CA CYS A 139 -17.29 -4.75 -0.56
C CYS A 139 -15.77 -4.55 -0.52
N ASP A 140 -15.04 -5.64 -0.30
CA ASP A 140 -13.59 -5.66 -0.25
C ASP A 140 -13.01 -5.48 -1.65
N GLY A 141 -12.06 -4.56 -1.78
CA GLY A 141 -11.39 -4.28 -3.04
C GLY A 141 -10.11 -5.09 -3.17
N LEU A 142 -9.18 -4.55 -3.95
CA LEU A 142 -7.84 -5.12 -4.12
C LEU A 142 -6.85 -4.12 -3.56
N ASP A 143 -6.27 -4.46 -2.41
CA ASP A 143 -5.37 -3.60 -1.67
C ASP A 143 -4.10 -3.28 -2.46
N LYS A 144 -3.58 -2.08 -2.21
CA LYS A 144 -2.43 -1.55 -2.93
C LYS A 144 -1.42 -0.91 -2.00
N CYS A 145 -0.18 -0.85 -2.44
CA CYS A 145 0.83 -0.08 -1.75
C CYS A 145 0.55 1.42 -1.86
N ASP A 146 1.08 2.21 -0.93
CA ASP A 146 0.97 3.68 -0.94
C ASP A 146 2.12 4.40 -1.68
N GLY A 147 3.15 3.65 -2.11
CA GLY A 147 4.41 4.21 -2.63
C GLY A 147 5.43 4.59 -1.55
N PHE A 148 5.12 4.36 -0.27
CA PHE A 148 5.91 4.73 0.91
C PHE A 148 6.12 3.58 1.91
N GLY A 149 5.86 2.34 1.49
CA GLY A 149 6.15 1.12 2.25
C GLY A 149 4.95 0.51 2.97
N HIS A 150 3.77 1.12 2.91
CA HIS A 150 2.57 0.62 3.56
C HIS A 150 1.61 -0.01 2.54
N CYS A 151 0.94 -1.08 2.96
CA CYS A 151 -0.25 -1.58 2.28
C CYS A 151 -1.46 -0.78 2.79
N ILE A 152 -2.32 -0.30 1.88
CA ILE A 152 -3.55 0.41 2.21
C ILE A 152 -4.78 -0.39 1.76
N ASP A 153 -5.76 -0.49 2.66
CA ASP A 153 -7.05 -1.13 2.40
C ASP A 153 -7.81 -0.37 1.30
N VAL A 154 -8.23 -1.08 0.25
CA VAL A 154 -9.00 -0.51 -0.88
C VAL A 154 -10.42 -1.08 -0.86
N TYR A 155 -11.43 -0.23 -0.91
CA TYR A 155 -12.84 -0.65 -0.89
C TYR A 155 -13.53 -0.48 -2.24
N LEU A 156 -14.49 -1.35 -2.54
CA LEU A 156 -15.31 -1.24 -3.74
C LEU A 156 -16.16 0.06 -3.70
N PRO A 157 -16.35 0.72 -4.85
CA PRO A 157 -17.03 2.02 -4.91
C PRO A 157 -18.47 1.94 -4.45
N SER A 158 -19.05 3.07 -4.04
CA SER A 158 -20.42 3.12 -3.51
C SER A 158 -21.54 2.87 -4.52
N THR A 159 -21.18 2.60 -5.77
CA THR A 159 -22.06 2.12 -6.84
C THR A 159 -22.11 0.59 -6.96
N THR A 160 -21.24 -0.14 -6.26
CA THR A 160 -21.24 -1.61 -6.24
C THR A 160 -22.36 -2.14 -5.35
N VAL A 161 -23.32 -2.84 -5.94
CA VAL A 161 -24.37 -3.57 -5.21
C VAL A 161 -23.76 -4.84 -4.61
N CYS A 162 -23.75 -4.95 -3.29
CA CYS A 162 -23.18 -6.07 -2.55
C CYS A 162 -24.23 -7.07 -2.05
N ARG A 163 -25.47 -6.61 -1.82
CA ARG A 163 -26.65 -7.48 -1.70
C ARG A 163 -27.74 -7.01 -2.65
N LYS A 164 -28.30 -7.93 -3.43
CA LYS A 164 -29.44 -7.62 -4.33
C LYS A 164 -30.74 -7.71 -3.53
N SER A 165 -31.66 -6.80 -3.81
CA SER A 165 -33.04 -6.90 -3.36
C SER A 165 -33.69 -8.21 -3.83
N VAL A 166 -34.44 -8.84 -2.93
CA VAL A 166 -35.17 -10.11 -3.10
C VAL A 166 -36.65 -9.87 -3.45
N GLY A 167 -37.12 -8.62 -3.44
CA GLY A 167 -38.51 -8.27 -3.81
C GLY A 167 -38.85 -6.79 -3.64
N GLU A 168 -40.08 -6.40 -3.97
CA GLU A 168 -40.53 -4.99 -3.95
C GLU A 168 -40.43 -4.31 -2.57
N CYS A 169 -40.43 -5.10 -1.49
CA CYS A 169 -40.30 -4.61 -0.12
C CYS A 169 -38.88 -4.68 0.46
N ASP A 170 -37.88 -4.96 -0.38
CA ASP A 170 -36.49 -5.17 0.01
C ASP A 170 -35.57 -4.18 -0.75
N VAL A 171 -34.59 -3.57 -0.07
CA VAL A 171 -33.72 -2.53 -0.64
C VAL A 171 -32.33 -3.11 -0.90
N ALA A 172 -31.83 -3.01 -2.14
CA ALA A 172 -30.49 -3.50 -2.45
C ALA A 172 -29.39 -2.64 -1.78
N GLU A 173 -28.54 -3.25 -0.95
CA GLU A 173 -27.38 -2.56 -0.37
C GLU A 173 -26.25 -2.39 -1.38
N THR A 174 -25.74 -1.17 -1.43
CA THR A 174 -24.47 -0.84 -2.07
C THR A 174 -23.36 -0.69 -1.04
N CYS A 175 -22.12 -0.91 -1.49
CA CYS A 175 -20.93 -0.63 -0.70
C CYS A 175 -20.89 0.84 -0.24
N THR A 176 -20.14 1.13 0.82
CA THR A 176 -19.99 2.52 1.31
C THR A 176 -18.83 3.25 0.63
N GLY A 177 -17.91 2.53 -0.02
CA GLY A 177 -16.60 3.06 -0.44
C GLY A 177 -15.60 3.23 0.71
N THR A 178 -15.94 2.77 1.93
CA THR A 178 -15.17 2.98 3.16
C THR A 178 -15.10 1.75 4.08
N SER A 179 -15.63 0.61 3.63
CA SER A 179 -15.75 -0.64 4.39
C SER A 179 -15.73 -1.82 3.42
N GLY A 180 -14.97 -2.86 3.75
CA GLY A 180 -14.98 -4.14 3.02
C GLY A 180 -16.26 -4.95 3.27
N GLN A 181 -17.02 -4.63 4.32
CA GLN A 181 -18.30 -5.28 4.61
C GLN A 181 -19.46 -4.57 3.91
N CYS A 182 -20.38 -5.36 3.36
CA CYS A 182 -21.68 -4.87 2.89
C CYS A 182 -22.49 -4.32 4.07
N PRO A 183 -23.26 -3.23 3.90
CA PRO A 183 -24.19 -2.77 4.93
C PRO A 183 -25.17 -3.85 5.39
N VAL A 184 -25.78 -3.63 6.55
CA VAL A 184 -26.85 -4.50 7.07
C VAL A 184 -28.07 -4.47 6.13
N ASP A 185 -28.79 -5.60 6.08
CA ASP A 185 -30.01 -5.76 5.29
C ASP A 185 -31.09 -4.73 5.71
N THR A 186 -31.57 -3.95 4.75
CA THR A 186 -32.57 -2.88 4.94
C THR A 186 -33.80 -3.10 4.06
N PHE A 187 -34.97 -2.83 4.64
CA PHE A 187 -36.25 -3.06 3.97
C PHE A 187 -36.91 -1.75 3.53
N ALA A 188 -37.76 -1.86 2.52
CA ALA A 188 -38.51 -0.73 1.99
C ALA A 188 -39.47 -0.18 3.07
N ALA A 189 -39.59 1.15 3.15
CA ALA A 189 -40.47 1.81 4.11
C ALA A 189 -41.94 1.36 3.93
N ALA A 190 -42.73 1.39 5.00
CA ALA A 190 -44.13 0.95 4.98
C ALA A 190 -45.09 1.82 4.13
N THR A 191 -44.57 2.82 3.44
CA THR A 191 -45.27 3.63 2.42
C THR A 191 -44.96 3.19 0.99
N VAL A 192 -44.01 2.27 0.79
CA VAL A 192 -43.69 1.70 -0.51
C VAL A 192 -44.79 0.71 -0.89
N LYS A 193 -45.29 0.89 -2.11
CA LYS A 193 -46.30 0.03 -2.73
C LYS A 193 -45.66 -1.29 -3.15
N CYS A 194 -46.43 -2.36 -3.03
CA CYS A 194 -46.05 -3.68 -3.49
C CYS A 194 -47.26 -4.39 -4.12
N THR A 195 -47.05 -5.62 -4.56
CA THR A 195 -48.05 -6.52 -5.13
C THR A 195 -48.21 -7.74 -4.24
N GLY A 196 -49.35 -7.84 -3.55
CA GLY A 196 -49.71 -8.92 -2.65
C GLY A 196 -50.10 -10.21 -3.35
N LYS A 197 -50.69 -11.14 -2.57
CA LYS A 197 -51.22 -12.42 -3.07
C LYS A 197 -52.61 -12.25 -3.67
N SER A 198 -53.42 -11.34 -3.13
CA SER A 198 -54.59 -10.83 -3.83
C SER A 198 -54.16 -9.62 -4.63
N ASN A 199 -54.58 -9.54 -5.88
CA ASN A 199 -54.41 -8.33 -6.69
C ASN A 199 -55.51 -8.24 -7.76
N GLY A 200 -55.97 -7.02 -8.04
CA GLY A 200 -56.96 -6.74 -9.10
C GLY A 200 -58.38 -7.27 -8.84
N GLY A 201 -58.66 -7.78 -7.63
CA GLY A 201 -60.01 -8.11 -7.20
C GLY A 201 -60.88 -6.87 -6.98
N ALA A 202 -62.20 -7.00 -6.98
CA ALA A 202 -63.07 -5.84 -6.77
C ALA A 202 -63.18 -5.40 -5.28
N CYS A 203 -62.63 -6.18 -4.34
CA CYS A 203 -62.40 -5.79 -2.94
C CYS A 203 -60.94 -5.39 -2.66
N ASP A 204 -60.10 -5.38 -3.69
CA ASP A 204 -58.66 -5.19 -3.59
C ASP A 204 -58.35 -3.70 -3.34
N SER A 205 -57.37 -3.43 -2.48
CA SER A 205 -56.84 -2.09 -2.27
C SER A 205 -55.37 -2.06 -2.65
N GLN A 206 -54.71 -0.92 -2.46
CA GLN A 206 -53.26 -0.84 -2.67
C GLN A 206 -52.53 -1.53 -1.50
N ASP A 207 -51.75 -2.56 -1.83
CA ASP A 207 -50.83 -3.19 -0.88
C ASP A 207 -49.61 -2.33 -0.61
N TYR A 208 -49.07 -2.46 0.60
CA TYR A 208 -47.89 -1.74 1.07
C TYR A 208 -46.96 -2.66 1.86
N CYS A 209 -45.68 -2.30 1.90
CA CYS A 209 -44.69 -3.01 2.69
C CYS A 209 -44.92 -2.85 4.21
N ASP A 210 -44.41 -3.77 5.02
CA ASP A 210 -44.48 -3.69 6.49
C ASP A 210 -43.26 -3.02 7.16
N GLY A 211 -42.26 -2.60 6.37
CA GLY A 211 -40.97 -2.12 6.88
C GLY A 211 -40.00 -3.24 7.31
N LYS A 212 -40.32 -4.51 7.02
CA LYS A 212 -39.56 -5.71 7.42
C LYS A 212 -39.41 -6.74 6.29
N GLY A 213 -39.56 -6.29 5.04
CA GLY A 213 -39.41 -7.12 3.84
C GLY A 213 -40.69 -7.80 3.34
N ASN A 214 -41.82 -7.67 4.04
CA ASN A 214 -43.07 -8.31 3.65
C ASN A 214 -44.02 -7.32 2.95
N CYS A 215 -44.67 -7.77 1.89
CA CYS A 215 -45.83 -7.08 1.32
C CYS A 215 -47.09 -7.47 2.10
N VAL A 216 -47.89 -6.49 2.49
CA VAL A 216 -49.14 -6.68 3.24
C VAL A 216 -50.33 -6.49 2.31
N ASP A 217 -51.09 -7.56 2.09
CA ASP A 217 -52.40 -7.55 1.41
C ASP A 217 -53.34 -6.56 2.12
N VAL A 218 -53.85 -5.54 1.41
CA VAL A 218 -54.82 -4.57 1.94
C VAL A 218 -56.13 -4.69 1.19
N TYR A 219 -57.21 -4.93 1.92
CA TYR A 219 -58.57 -4.99 1.37
C TYR A 219 -59.33 -3.68 1.59
N LEU A 220 -60.29 -3.41 0.72
CA LEU A 220 -61.27 -2.35 0.93
C LEU A 220 -62.08 -2.62 2.23
N PRO A 221 -62.52 -1.58 2.97
CA PRO A 221 -63.26 -1.74 4.21
C PRO A 221 -64.49 -2.65 4.04
N SER A 222 -64.89 -3.37 5.08
CA SER A 222 -66.04 -4.30 5.06
C SER A 222 -67.40 -3.66 4.71
N THR A 223 -67.48 -2.33 4.70
CA THR A 223 -68.61 -1.53 4.20
C THR A 223 -68.65 -1.40 2.67
N THR A 224 -67.63 -1.92 1.97
CA THR A 224 -67.47 -1.78 0.51
C THR A 224 -68.15 -2.91 -0.25
N VAL A 225 -69.11 -2.57 -1.12
CA VAL A 225 -69.80 -3.54 -1.97
C VAL A 225 -68.97 -3.79 -3.25
N CYS A 226 -68.10 -4.79 -3.20
CA CYS A 226 -67.16 -5.13 -4.26
C CYS A 226 -67.81 -5.75 -5.51
N ARG A 227 -69.00 -6.35 -5.38
CA ARG A 227 -69.79 -6.85 -6.50
C ARG A 227 -71.22 -6.38 -6.31
N ALA A 228 -71.65 -5.43 -7.13
CA ALA A 228 -73.07 -5.20 -7.31
C ALA A 228 -73.70 -6.50 -7.84
N VAL A 229 -74.80 -6.94 -7.22
CA VAL A 229 -75.68 -7.92 -7.87
C VAL A 229 -76.20 -7.30 -9.14
N VAL A 230 -75.70 -7.78 -10.28
CA VAL A 230 -76.24 -7.44 -11.59
C VAL A 230 -77.60 -8.15 -11.65
N TRP A 231 -78.65 -7.43 -11.25
CA TRP A 231 -80.02 -7.82 -11.50
C TRP A 231 -80.27 -7.70 -12.99
N ASP A 232 -79.84 -8.71 -13.74
CA ASP A 232 -80.12 -8.87 -15.16
C ASP A 232 -81.62 -9.19 -15.28
N LEU A 233 -82.44 -8.13 -15.29
CA LEU A 233 -83.89 -8.16 -15.26
C LEU A 233 -84.44 -7.97 -16.68
N PRO A 234 -84.75 -9.05 -17.42
CA PRO A 234 -85.76 -8.97 -18.47
C PRO A 234 -87.14 -8.86 -17.81
N HIS A 235 -87.54 -7.62 -17.49
CA HIS A 235 -88.90 -7.21 -17.13
C HIS A 235 -89.67 -8.04 -16.10
N ARG A 236 -89.75 -7.56 -14.85
CA ARG A 236 -91.01 -7.35 -14.09
C ARG A 236 -90.74 -6.81 -12.70
N CYS A 237 -91.55 -5.84 -12.27
CA CYS A 237 -91.62 -5.47 -10.85
C CYS A 237 -92.22 -6.63 -10.06
N VAL A 238 -91.45 -7.19 -9.11
CA VAL A 238 -92.01 -7.98 -8.01
C VAL A 238 -91.82 -7.19 -6.73
N ARG A 239 -92.94 -6.85 -6.10
CA ARG A 239 -93.02 -6.13 -4.83
C ARG A 239 -92.59 -7.09 -3.72
N LEU A 240 -91.34 -7.01 -3.27
CA LEU A 240 -90.95 -7.60 -2.00
C LEU A 240 -91.47 -6.70 -0.88
N VAL A 241 -92.48 -7.20 -0.18
CA VAL A 241 -92.93 -6.64 1.09
C VAL A 241 -91.84 -6.95 2.12
N VAL A 242 -91.34 -5.92 2.79
CA VAL A 242 -90.52 -6.07 3.99
C VAL A 242 -91.45 -5.79 5.16
N ASP A 243 -92.03 -6.85 5.73
CA ASP A 243 -92.84 -6.71 6.94
C ASP A 243 -91.92 -6.51 8.16
N ASP A 244 -92.30 -5.55 9.01
CA ASP A 244 -91.58 -5.21 10.24
C ASP A 244 -91.56 -6.37 11.24
N VAL A 245 -90.37 -6.77 11.73
CA VAL A 245 -90.23 -7.38 13.06
C VAL A 245 -88.97 -6.84 13.76
N TYR A 246 -89.19 -5.94 14.71
CA TYR A 246 -88.25 -5.63 15.79
C TYR A 246 -87.99 -6.88 16.65
N TRP A 247 -86.74 -7.08 17.10
CA TRP A 247 -86.48 -7.55 18.47
C TRP A 247 -85.17 -6.99 19.01
N HIS A 248 -85.23 -6.41 20.21
CA HIS A 248 -84.07 -6.21 21.09
C HIS A 248 -83.86 -7.47 21.93
N LEU A 249 -82.61 -7.85 22.14
CA LEU A 249 -81.95 -7.93 23.46
C LEU A 249 -80.43 -8.03 23.29
#